data_AF-A0A7J7N5E4-F1
#
_entry.id   AF-A0A7J7N5E4-F1
#
_cell.length_a   1.000
_cell.length_b   1.000
_cell.length_c   1.000
_cell.angle_alpha   90.00
_cell.angle_beta   90.00
_cell.angle_gamma   90.00
#
_symmetry.space_group_name_H-M   'P 1'
#
loop_
_entity.id
_entity.type
_entity.pdbx_description
1 polymer ?
#
loop_
_entity_poly.entity_id
_entity_poly.type
_entity_poly.pdbx_seq_one_letter_code
_entity_poly.pdbx_strand_id
1 'polypeptide(L)'
;MSLLILHFLIHLLCKRQGKMAVGTFSDEFTSSLPVAKLWKVGVVDSHVLIPKITPQFIESIELQGDGGAGTIKIFKFTQAVKEANIVKNRMDELDQENFVYKYSVIEGNDKYESSSFEIKLEASGDGGSVCKIGGEYTTVGD
;
A
#
# COMPACT_ATOMS: atom_id res chain seq x y z
N MET A 1 11.43 -8.44 3.18
CA MET A 1 11.25 -7.05 2.70
C MET A 1 11.00 -6.96 1.20
N SER A 2 11.84 -7.54 0.32
CA SER A 2 11.65 -7.49 -1.15
C SER A 2 10.31 -8.09 -1.64
N LEU A 3 9.77 -9.09 -0.96
CA LEU A 3 8.52 -9.75 -1.35
C LEU A 3 7.27 -8.93 -0.98
N LEU A 4 7.28 -8.21 0.14
CA LEU A 4 6.12 -7.42 0.59
C LEU A 4 5.84 -6.24 -0.33
N ILE A 5 6.88 -5.51 -0.73
CA ILE A 5 6.77 -4.36 -1.64
C ILE A 5 6.36 -4.82 -3.04
N LEU A 6 6.89 -5.96 -3.50
CA LEU A 6 6.51 -6.55 -4.78
C LEU A 6 5.06 -7.04 -4.77
N HIS A 7 4.59 -7.68 -3.68
CA HIS A 7 3.19 -8.07 -3.56
C HIS A 7 2.27 -6.86 -3.43
N PHE A 8 2.69 -5.79 -2.76
CA PHE A 8 1.94 -4.53 -2.71
C PHE A 8 1.78 -3.90 -4.11
N LEU A 9 2.85 -3.91 -4.91
CA LEU A 9 2.81 -3.52 -6.33
C LEU A 9 1.93 -4.46 -7.16
N ILE A 10 2.01 -5.78 -6.95
CA ILE A 10 1.19 -6.76 -7.67
C ILE A 10 -0.29 -6.55 -7.35
N HIS A 11 -0.67 -6.23 -6.10
CA HIS A 11 -2.04 -5.90 -5.74
C HIS A 11 -2.53 -4.61 -6.40
N LEU A 12 -1.68 -3.58 -6.48
CA LEU A 12 -2.00 -2.32 -7.14
C LEU A 12 -2.23 -2.51 -8.66
N LEU A 13 -1.54 -3.47 -9.28
CA LEU A 13 -1.55 -3.68 -10.73
C LEU A 13 -2.51 -4.79 -11.19
N CYS A 14 -2.82 -5.76 -10.33
CA CYS A 14 -3.45 -7.02 -10.73
C CYS A 14 -4.77 -7.27 -10.01
N LYS A 15 -5.89 -6.89 -10.65
CA LYS A 15 -7.09 -7.74 -10.79
C LYS A 15 -7.97 -7.24 -11.94
N ARG A 16 -8.27 -8.16 -12.86
CA ARG A 16 -9.16 -7.97 -14.02
C ARG A 16 -10.45 -8.72 -13.71
N GLN A 17 -11.56 -8.02 -13.46
CA GLN A 17 -12.90 -8.61 -13.43
C GLN A 17 -13.91 -7.59 -13.98
N GLY A 18 -14.60 -7.95 -15.06
CA GLY A 18 -15.41 -7.04 -15.87
C GLY A 18 -16.90 -7.03 -15.55
N LYS A 19 -17.30 -6.73 -14.31
CA LYS A 19 -18.66 -6.33 -13.90
C LYS A 19 -18.59 -5.52 -12.59
N MET A 20 -19.56 -4.64 -12.30
CA MET A 20 -19.70 -4.01 -10.96
C MET A 20 -19.79 -5.09 -9.89
N ALA A 21 -18.77 -5.14 -9.05
CA ALA A 21 -18.66 -6.11 -7.98
C ALA A 21 -18.01 -5.43 -6.79
N VAL A 22 -18.65 -5.57 -5.63
CA VAL A 22 -18.01 -5.32 -4.35
C VAL A 22 -17.15 -6.53 -4.03
N GLY A 23 -15.86 -6.30 -3.81
CA GLY A 23 -14.90 -7.34 -3.48
C GLY A 23 -14.20 -7.01 -2.17
N THR A 24 -13.84 -8.05 -1.44
CA THR A 24 -12.91 -7.96 -0.31
C THR A 24 -11.69 -8.80 -0.59
N PHE A 25 -10.57 -8.48 0.05
CA PHE A 25 -9.41 -9.33 0.07
C PHE A 25 -8.73 -9.27 1.43
N SER A 26 -7.99 -10.33 1.75
CA SER A 26 -7.18 -10.43 2.96
C SER A 26 -6.01 -11.37 2.67
N ASP A 27 -4.80 -10.92 2.97
CA ASP A 27 -3.56 -11.68 2.83
C ASP A 27 -2.66 -11.44 4.05
N GLU A 28 -1.80 -12.42 4.34
CA GLU A 28 -0.82 -12.34 5.42
C GLU A 28 0.58 -12.68 4.92
N PHE A 29 1.57 -11.94 5.41
CA PHE A 29 2.97 -12.11 5.04
C PHE A 29 3.86 -12.08 6.27
N THR A 30 4.84 -12.98 6.33
CA THR A 30 5.83 -12.98 7.41
C THR A 30 7.12 -12.26 6.97
N SER A 31 7.81 -11.68 7.94
CA SER A 31 9.08 -10.99 7.77
C SER A 31 9.98 -11.27 8.95
N SER A 32 11.27 -11.52 8.71
CA SER A 32 12.27 -11.66 9.78
C SER A 32 12.64 -10.33 10.45
N LEU A 33 12.13 -9.20 9.95
CA LEU A 33 12.35 -7.90 10.57
C LEU A 33 11.40 -7.71 11.76
N PRO A 34 11.88 -7.13 12.89
CA PRO A 34 11.02 -6.73 13.98
C PRO A 34 9.96 -5.73 13.54
N VAL A 35 8.78 -5.77 14.18
CA VAL A 35 7.60 -4.99 13.81
C VAL A 35 7.89 -3.49 13.66
N ALA A 36 8.58 -2.89 14.62
CA ALA A 36 8.89 -1.45 14.62
C ALA A 36 9.81 -1.05 13.46
N LYS A 37 10.75 -1.94 13.06
CA LYS A 37 11.64 -1.70 11.94
C LYS A 37 10.90 -1.81 10.62
N LEU A 38 10.04 -2.83 10.47
CA LEU A 38 9.23 -3.00 9.27
C LEU A 38 8.23 -1.84 9.11
N TRP A 39 7.59 -1.42 10.20
CA TRP A 39 6.70 -0.27 10.23
C TRP A 39 7.38 1.02 9.76
N LYS A 40 8.55 1.30 10.33
CA LYS A 40 9.34 2.47 9.97
C LYS A 40 9.67 2.48 8.48
N VAL A 41 10.12 1.35 7.92
CA VAL A 41 10.50 1.28 6.50
C VAL A 41 9.30 1.27 5.56
N GLY A 42 8.24 0.53 5.92
CA GLY A 42 7.08 0.28 5.06
C GLY A 42 6.04 1.38 5.07
N VAL A 43 5.91 2.14 6.17
CA VAL A 43 4.83 3.11 6.37
C VAL A 43 5.35 4.52 6.65
N VAL A 44 6.23 4.69 7.64
CA VAL A 44 6.68 6.02 8.10
C VAL A 44 7.64 6.65 7.09
N ASP A 45 8.77 5.99 6.85
CA ASP A 45 9.83 6.45 5.94
C ASP A 45 9.64 5.91 4.52
N SER A 46 8.44 5.38 4.21
CA SER A 46 8.16 4.72 2.94
C SER A 46 8.48 5.61 1.75
N HIS A 47 8.19 6.90 1.89
CA HIS A 47 8.38 7.91 0.85
C HIS A 47 9.85 8.15 0.47
N VAL A 48 10.78 7.87 1.39
CA VAL A 48 12.22 7.99 1.17
C VAL A 48 12.85 6.64 0.81
N LEU A 49 12.40 5.56 1.46
CA LEU A 49 13.08 4.27 1.38
C LEU A 49 12.58 3.40 0.22
N ILE A 50 11.28 3.39 -0.07
CA ILE A 50 10.72 2.52 -1.11
C ILE A 50 11.29 2.85 -2.50
N PRO A 51 11.40 4.12 -2.95
CA PRO A 51 12.00 4.43 -4.24
C PRO A 51 13.47 3.97 -4.34
N LYS A 52 14.19 3.92 -3.22
CA LYS A 52 15.59 3.42 -3.18
C LYS A 52 15.66 1.89 -3.20
N ILE A 53 14.66 1.21 -2.64
CA ILE A 53 14.61 -0.26 -2.57
C ILE A 53 14.10 -0.83 -3.90
N THR A 54 13.14 -0.16 -4.55
CA THR A 54 12.56 -0.59 -5.83
C THR A 54 12.58 0.52 -6.91
N PRO A 55 13.77 1.06 -7.25
CA PRO A 55 13.90 2.16 -8.20
C PRO A 55 13.46 1.78 -9.62
N GLN A 56 13.43 0.49 -9.93
CA GLN A 56 12.97 -0.01 -11.23
C GLN A 56 11.47 0.20 -11.46
N PHE A 57 10.67 0.35 -10.39
CA PHE A 57 9.22 0.51 -10.49
C PHE A 57 8.72 1.86 -9.98
N ILE A 58 9.31 2.38 -8.90
CA ILE A 58 8.88 3.62 -8.25
C ILE A 58 9.97 4.67 -8.41
N GLU A 59 9.65 5.75 -9.11
CA GLU A 59 10.54 6.90 -9.30
C GLU A 59 10.60 7.76 -8.04
N SER A 60 9.43 8.12 -7.49
CA SER A 60 9.34 8.89 -6.26
C SER A 60 8.01 8.67 -5.54
N ILE A 61 7.99 9.07 -4.27
CA ILE A 61 6.77 9.15 -3.47
C ILE A 61 6.77 10.52 -2.80
N GLU A 62 5.76 11.32 -3.09
CA GLU A 62 5.58 12.65 -2.52
C GLU A 62 4.48 12.62 -1.45
N LEU A 63 4.61 13.48 -0.43
CA LEU A 63 3.60 13.65 0.61
C LEU A 63 2.99 15.03 0.49
N GLN A 64 1.66 15.10 0.53
CA GLN A 64 0.90 16.35 0.67
C GLN A 64 0.06 16.28 1.94
N GLY A 65 0.43 17.06 2.95
CA GLY A 65 -0.17 17.02 4.27
C GLY A 65 0.88 17.10 5.37
N ASP A 66 0.47 16.80 6.59
CA ASP A 66 1.29 16.84 7.81
C ASP A 66 1.94 15.48 8.17
N GLY A 67 1.62 14.43 7.42
CA GLY A 67 2.08 13.06 7.69
C GLY A 67 1.09 12.21 8.50
N GLY A 68 -0.04 12.76 8.93
CA GLY A 68 -1.14 12.07 9.60
C GLY A 68 -2.35 11.80 8.71
N ALA A 69 -3.49 11.47 9.33
CA ALA A 69 -4.75 11.24 8.62
C ALA A 69 -5.14 12.45 7.74
N GLY A 70 -5.58 12.17 6.52
CA GLY A 70 -5.81 13.15 5.46
C GLY A 70 -4.61 13.38 4.55
N THR A 71 -3.39 12.99 4.94
CA THR A 71 -2.19 13.11 4.09
C THR A 71 -2.34 12.30 2.81
N ILE A 72 -2.02 12.92 1.67
CA ILE A 72 -2.01 12.27 0.36
C ILE A 72 -0.58 11.81 0.04
N LYS A 73 -0.40 10.50 -0.14
CA LYS A 73 0.83 9.90 -0.70
C LYS A 73 0.68 9.77 -2.21
N ILE A 74 1.55 10.44 -2.96
CA ILE A 74 1.55 10.43 -4.43
C ILE A 74 2.70 9.55 -4.89
N PHE A 75 2.37 8.39 -5.45
CA PHE A 75 3.33 7.46 -6.03
C PHE A 75 3.53 7.82 -7.50
N LYS A 76 4.77 8.08 -7.91
CA LYS A 76 5.16 8.22 -9.32
C LYS A 76 5.89 6.96 -9.75
N PHE A 77 5.36 6.28 -10.75
CA PHE A 77 5.93 5.04 -11.26
C PHE A 77 6.79 5.30 -12.48
N THR A 78 7.77 4.42 -12.69
CA THR A 78 8.57 4.41 -13.91
C THR A 78 7.76 3.83 -15.07
N GLN A 79 8.29 3.96 -16.28
CA GLN A 79 7.71 3.35 -17.49
C GLN A 79 7.66 1.81 -17.46
N ALA A 80 8.28 1.16 -16.46
CA ALA A 80 8.14 -0.28 -16.25
C ALA A 80 6.74 -0.68 -15.80
N VAL A 81 6.01 0.23 -15.16
CA VAL A 81 4.60 0.06 -14.77
C VAL A 81 3.75 0.68 -15.86
N LYS A 82 3.09 -0.15 -16.66
CA LYS A 82 2.33 0.30 -17.84
C LYS A 82 0.90 0.69 -17.49
N GLU A 83 0.42 0.22 -16.35
CA GLU A 83 -0.96 0.32 -15.92
C GLU A 83 -1.26 1.66 -15.26
N ALA A 84 -0.25 2.33 -14.69
CA ALA A 84 -0.41 3.62 -14.03
C ALA A 84 0.91 4.41 -13.99
N ASN A 85 0.85 5.70 -14.33
CA ASN A 85 1.97 6.63 -14.17
C ASN A 85 2.01 7.23 -12.76
N ILE A 86 0.83 7.56 -12.22
CA ILE A 86 0.67 8.20 -10.91
C ILE A 86 -0.48 7.53 -10.18
N VAL A 87 -0.30 7.22 -8.89
CA VAL A 87 -1.37 6.79 -7.98
C VAL A 87 -1.36 7.66 -6.74
N LYS A 88 -2.54 8.11 -6.30
CA LYS A 88 -2.69 8.90 -5.07
C LYS A 88 -3.46 8.10 -4.03
N ASN A 89 -2.85 7.95 -2.87
CA ASN A 89 -3.45 7.31 -1.70
C ASN A 89 -3.69 8.37 -0.64
N ARG A 90 -4.91 8.47 -0.13
CA ARG A 90 -5.21 9.26 1.07
C ARG A 90 -5.02 8.36 2.30
N MET A 91 -4.21 8.79 3.25
CA MET A 91 -4.11 8.16 4.56
C MET A 91 -5.39 8.42 5.34
N ASP A 92 -6.13 7.38 5.68
CA ASP A 92 -7.36 7.50 6.48
C ASP A 92 -7.06 7.37 7.97
N GLU A 93 -6.07 6.54 8.33
CA GLU A 93 -5.66 6.31 9.71
C GLU A 93 -4.16 5.95 9.75
N LEU A 94 -3.47 6.46 10.77
CA LEU A 94 -2.10 6.07 11.10
C LEU A 94 -1.97 5.91 12.61
N ASP A 95 -2.11 4.69 13.08
CA ASP A 95 -1.90 4.31 14.47
C ASP A 95 -0.49 3.75 14.63
N GLN A 96 0.39 4.57 15.19
CA GLN A 96 1.79 4.19 15.43
C GLN A 96 1.96 3.28 16.65
N GLU A 97 1.00 3.25 17.57
CA GLU A 97 1.06 2.44 18.79
C GLU A 97 0.68 0.99 18.48
N ASN A 98 -0.35 0.81 17.66
CA ASN A 98 -0.86 -0.52 17.27
C ASN A 98 -0.37 -0.98 15.89
N PHE A 99 0.47 -0.19 15.22
CA PHE A 99 1.00 -0.47 13.88
C PHE A 99 -0.09 -0.74 12.84
N VAL A 100 -1.13 0.11 12.82
CA VAL A 100 -2.26 0.06 11.89
C VAL A 100 -2.22 1.26 10.95
N TYR A 101 -2.25 1.00 9.65
CA TYR A 101 -2.27 2.03 8.60
C TYR A 101 -3.42 1.76 7.65
N LYS A 102 -4.34 2.71 7.54
CA LYS A 102 -5.46 2.64 6.61
C LYS A 102 -5.32 3.70 5.53
N TYR A 103 -5.64 3.35 4.30
CA TYR A 103 -5.62 4.30 3.19
C TYR A 103 -6.65 3.96 2.13
N SER A 104 -7.09 5.00 1.43
CA SER A 104 -7.98 4.91 0.27
C SER A 104 -7.22 5.33 -0.98
N VAL A 105 -7.41 4.62 -2.10
CA VAL A 105 -6.89 5.09 -3.40
C VAL A 105 -7.89 6.09 -3.97
N ILE A 106 -7.43 7.31 -4.24
CA ILE A 106 -8.28 8.43 -4.69
C ILE A 106 -7.97 8.87 -6.14
N GLU A 107 -6.86 8.42 -6.72
CA GLU A 107 -6.50 8.68 -8.12
C GLU A 107 -5.55 7.60 -8.66
N GLY A 108 -5.60 7.34 -9.97
CA GLY A 108 -4.69 6.41 -10.65
C GLY A 108 -5.19 4.97 -10.73
N ASN A 109 -6.49 4.76 -10.54
CA ASN A 109 -7.09 3.44 -10.57
C ASN A 109 -8.45 3.41 -11.28
N ASP A 110 -8.40 3.55 -12.60
CA ASP A 110 -9.56 3.68 -13.50
C ASP A 110 -10.51 2.46 -13.48
N LYS A 111 -10.08 1.37 -12.82
CA LYS A 111 -10.83 0.11 -12.71
C LYS A 111 -11.78 0.08 -11.52
N TYR A 112 -11.61 0.96 -10.54
CA TYR A 112 -12.38 0.94 -9.28
C TYR A 112 -13.00 2.30 -9.01
N GLU A 113 -14.27 2.28 -8.61
CA GLU A 113 -15.01 3.45 -8.15
C GLU A 113 -14.52 3.86 -6.75
N SER A 114 -14.21 2.88 -5.91
CA SER A 114 -13.60 3.09 -4.60
C SER A 114 -12.72 1.90 -4.21
N SER A 115 -11.68 2.18 -3.43
CA SER A 115 -10.89 1.13 -2.80
C SER A 115 -10.24 1.63 -1.50
N SER A 116 -10.38 0.84 -0.45
CA SER A 116 -9.89 1.13 0.90
C SER A 116 -9.15 -0.07 1.44
N PHE A 117 -8.05 0.19 2.12
CA PHE A 117 -7.08 -0.82 2.53
C PHE A 117 -6.64 -0.59 3.97
N GLU A 118 -6.41 -1.69 4.68
CA GLU A 118 -5.84 -1.72 6.02
C GLU A 118 -4.57 -2.58 6.00
N ILE A 119 -3.50 -2.06 6.59
CA ILE A 119 -2.28 -2.79 6.89
C ILE A 119 -2.12 -2.81 8.40
N LYS A 120 -1.92 -4.00 8.96
CA LYS A 120 -1.60 -4.20 10.37
C LYS A 120 -0.33 -5.03 10.51
N LEU A 121 0.61 -4.57 11.34
CA LEU A 121 1.80 -5.34 11.67
C LEU A 121 1.74 -5.86 13.12
N GLU A 122 2.05 -7.14 13.30
CA GLU A 122 2.11 -7.80 14.60
C GLU A 122 3.49 -8.45 14.79
N ALA A 123 4.00 -8.50 16.01
CA ALA A 123 5.24 -9.21 16.29
C ALA A 123 5.02 -10.72 16.19
N SER A 124 5.97 -11.45 15.60
CA SER A 124 5.97 -12.92 15.63
C SER A 124 6.86 -13.44 16.76
N GLY A 125 6.56 -14.65 17.25
CA GLY A 125 7.28 -15.27 18.38
C GLY A 125 8.77 -15.56 18.13
N ASP A 126 9.22 -15.47 16.88
CA ASP A 126 10.61 -15.66 16.44
C ASP A 126 11.41 -14.35 16.35
N GLY A 127 10.86 -13.23 16.84
CA GLY A 127 11.48 -11.91 16.77
C GLY A 127 11.27 -11.17 15.44
N GLY A 128 10.49 -11.75 14.53
CA GLY A 128 10.07 -11.14 13.28
C GLY A 128 8.76 -10.35 13.39
N SER A 129 8.05 -10.24 12.28
CA SER A 129 6.71 -9.66 12.18
C SER A 129 5.82 -10.39 11.19
N VAL A 130 4.51 -10.30 11.43
CA VAL A 130 3.45 -10.67 10.51
C VAL A 130 2.77 -9.39 10.03
N CYS A 131 2.68 -9.23 8.72
CA CYS A 131 1.94 -8.16 8.05
C CYS A 131 0.63 -8.73 7.54
N LYS A 132 -0.48 -8.23 8.08
CA LYS A 132 -1.83 -8.51 7.60
C LYS A 132 -2.26 -7.35 6.74
N ILE A 133 -2.72 -7.64 5.53
CA ILE A 133 -3.29 -6.64 4.63
C ILE A 133 -4.68 -7.09 4.24
N GLY A 134 -5.63 -6.18 4.32
CA GLY A 134 -6.98 -6.42 3.84
C GLY A 134 -7.55 -5.16 3.23
N GLY A 135 -8.66 -5.31 2.52
CA GLY A 135 -9.34 -4.16 1.98
C GLY A 135 -10.58 -4.52 1.20
N GLU A 136 -11.30 -3.47 0.86
CA GLU A 136 -12.56 -3.52 0.15
C GLU A 136 -12.46 -2.63 -1.08
N TYR A 137 -13.11 -3.05 -2.15
CA TYR A 137 -13.15 -2.28 -3.38
C TYR A 137 -14.47 -2.46 -4.10
N THR A 138 -14.84 -1.45 -4.87
CA THR A 138 -15.98 -1.49 -5.79
C THR A 138 -15.46 -1.21 -7.19
N THR A 139 -15.70 -2.12 -8.14
CA THR A 139 -15.30 -1.95 -9.53
C THR A 139 -16.27 -1.02 -10.28
N VAL A 140 -15.74 -0.27 -11.24
CA VAL A 140 -16.59 0.53 -12.15
C VAL A 140 -17.43 -0.41 -13.02
N GLY A 141 -18.68 -0.04 -13.25
CA GLY A 141 -19.57 -0.76 -14.17
C GLY A 141 -19.30 -0.41 -15.61
N ASP A 142 -19.37 -1.41 -16.49
CA ASP A 142 -19.39 -1.19 -17.94
C ASP A 142 -20.58 -0.29 -18.35
#